data_AF-A0A1M7NXI0-F1
#
_entry.id   AF-A0A1M7NXI0-F1
#
_cell.length_a   1.000
_cell.length_b   1.000
_cell.length_c   1.000
_cell.angle_alpha   90.00
_cell.angle_beta   90.00
_cell.angle_gamma   90.00
#
_symmetry.space_group_name_H-M   'P 1'
#
loop_
_entity.id
_entity.type
_entity.pdbx_description
1 polymer ?
#
loop_
_entity_poly.entity_id
_entity_poly.type
_entity_poly.pdbx_seq_one_letter_code
_entity_poly.pdbx_strand_id
1 'polypeptide(L)'
;MTEHSDRIKGGDRAGAAQKIAADQALLRRLSNVLQDMGLPCACQDEVERTLAVFEEFEIRRSRKRLIIAARKHADVLCAALPYLQDVHHLEEPDMHPDDVTALVETFRHISETASQAAANLEILSGLNHSEPAGKT
;
A
#
# COMPACT_ATOMS: atom_id res chain seq x y z
N MET A 1 33.60 7.43 3.67
CA MET A 1 32.63 7.98 2.70
C MET A 1 31.45 7.03 2.66
N THR A 2 30.43 7.26 3.49
CA THR A 2 29.30 6.35 3.67
C THR A 2 28.06 7.18 3.94
N GLU A 3 27.51 7.76 2.87
CA GLU A 3 26.21 8.43 2.88
C GLU A 3 25.51 8.09 1.57
N HIS A 4 24.95 6.87 1.45
CA HIS A 4 24.05 6.52 0.34
C HIS A 4 23.25 5.24 0.62
N SER A 5 22.50 5.17 1.73
CA SER A 5 21.56 4.04 1.91
C SER A 5 20.35 4.35 2.82
N ASP A 6 19.80 5.57 2.75
CA ASP A 6 18.56 5.90 3.47
C ASP A 6 17.40 6.33 2.55
N ARG A 7 17.57 6.21 1.22
CA ARG A 7 16.61 6.81 0.26
C ARG A 7 15.52 5.86 -0.26
N ILE A 8 15.49 4.59 0.13
CA ILE A 8 14.53 3.60 -0.40
C ILE A 8 13.40 3.22 0.59
N LYS A 9 13.60 3.42 1.90
CA LYS A 9 12.71 2.88 2.97
C LYS A 9 11.30 3.52 3.09
N GLY A 10 11.03 4.63 2.41
CA GLY A 10 9.72 5.32 2.45
C GLY A 10 8.90 5.24 1.16
N GLY A 11 9.45 4.66 0.09
CA GLY A 11 8.93 4.80 -1.27
C GLY A 11 7.61 4.06 -1.54
N ASP A 12 7.47 2.83 -1.05
CA ASP A 12 6.31 1.99 -1.41
C ASP A 12 5.03 2.37 -0.66
N ARG A 13 5.17 2.74 0.62
CA ARG A 13 4.07 3.26 1.48
C ARG A 13 3.46 4.52 0.87
N ALA A 14 4.32 5.50 0.62
CA ALA A 14 3.93 6.75 0.00
C ALA A 14 3.44 6.49 -1.43
N GLY A 15 4.10 5.63 -2.21
CA GLY A 15 3.78 5.37 -3.61
C GLY A 15 2.38 4.81 -3.82
N ALA A 16 1.96 3.80 -3.05
CA ALA A 16 0.62 3.21 -3.19
C ALA A 16 -0.49 4.20 -2.78
N ALA A 17 -0.35 4.84 -1.62
CA ALA A 17 -1.32 5.84 -1.14
C ALA A 17 -1.40 7.05 -2.07
N GLN A 18 -0.24 7.56 -2.51
CA GLN A 18 -0.13 8.73 -3.38
C GLN A 18 -0.66 8.44 -4.77
N LYS A 19 -0.48 7.23 -5.30
CA LYS A 19 -1.10 6.83 -6.56
C LYS A 19 -2.63 6.77 -6.45
N ILE A 20 -3.17 6.17 -5.38
CA ILE A 20 -4.63 6.11 -5.16
C ILE A 20 -5.19 7.52 -5.00
N ALA A 21 -4.53 8.38 -4.23
CA ALA A 21 -4.93 9.78 -4.06
C ALA A 21 -4.84 10.58 -5.38
N ALA A 22 -3.81 10.32 -6.21
CA ALA A 22 -3.67 10.95 -7.51
C ALA A 22 -4.76 10.51 -8.49
N ASP A 23 -5.10 9.22 -8.52
CA ASP A 23 -6.17 8.67 -9.36
C ASP A 23 -7.53 9.29 -8.95
N GLN A 24 -7.81 9.44 -7.66
CA GLN A 24 -9.00 10.13 -7.15
C GLN A 24 -9.01 11.63 -7.48
N ALA A 25 -7.88 12.32 -7.32
CA ALA A 25 -7.76 13.73 -7.65
C ALA A 25 -7.98 14.00 -9.14
N LEU A 26 -7.54 13.07 -10.00
CA LEU A 26 -7.78 13.12 -11.44
C LEU A 26 -9.27 13.02 -11.77
N LEU A 27 -10.00 12.08 -11.16
CA LEU A 27 -11.45 11.94 -11.35
C LEU A 27 -12.20 13.20 -10.92
N ARG A 28 -11.83 13.80 -9.78
CA ARG A 28 -12.41 15.07 -9.32
C ARG A 28 -12.11 16.22 -10.27
N ARG A 29 -10.89 16.30 -10.78
CA ARG A 29 -10.53 17.33 -11.77
C ARG A 29 -11.30 17.16 -13.07
N LEU A 30 -11.49 15.92 -13.52
CA LEU A 30 -12.30 15.62 -14.70
C LEU A 30 -13.76 16.04 -14.50
N SER A 31 -14.33 15.76 -13.33
CA SER A 31 -15.68 16.22 -12.95
C SER A 31 -15.82 17.74 -13.08
N ASN A 32 -14.89 18.51 -12.49
CA ASN A 32 -14.92 19.97 -12.54
C ASN A 32 -14.83 20.50 -13.99
N VAL A 33 -13.91 19.95 -14.80
CA VAL A 33 -13.76 20.37 -16.20
C VAL A 33 -15.05 20.12 -16.99
N LEU A 34 -15.70 18.96 -16.77
CA LEU A 34 -16.93 18.62 -17.50
C LEU A 34 -18.13 19.47 -17.05
N GLN A 35 -18.18 19.89 -15.79
CA GLN A 35 -19.17 20.85 -15.31
C GLN A 35 -18.98 22.24 -15.97
N ASP A 36 -17.73 22.68 -16.14
CA ASP A 36 -17.40 23.98 -16.73
C ASP A 36 -17.66 24.07 -18.25
N MET A 37 -17.83 22.94 -18.95
CA MET A 37 -18.07 22.90 -20.40
C MET A 37 -19.48 23.33 -20.84
N GLY A 38 -20.37 23.69 -19.90
CA GLY A 38 -21.72 24.16 -20.23
C GLY A 38 -22.60 23.10 -20.90
N LEU A 39 -22.39 21.83 -20.54
CA LEU A 39 -23.19 20.71 -21.04
C LEU A 39 -24.68 20.90 -20.66
N PRO A 40 -25.63 20.45 -21.51
CA PRO A 40 -27.04 20.37 -21.14
C PRO A 40 -27.22 19.52 -19.88
N CYS A 41 -28.22 19.86 -19.04
CA CYS A 41 -28.42 19.22 -17.73
C CYS A 41 -28.45 17.67 -17.80
N ALA A 42 -29.15 17.09 -18.76
CA ALA A 42 -29.22 15.64 -18.93
C ALA A 42 -27.84 15.01 -19.24
N CYS A 43 -26.96 15.73 -19.95
CA CYS A 43 -25.59 15.29 -20.21
C CYS A 43 -24.71 15.43 -18.97
N GLN A 44 -24.92 16.47 -18.15
CA GLN A 44 -24.22 16.63 -16.87
C GLN A 44 -24.58 15.50 -15.90
N ASP A 45 -25.87 15.20 -15.75
CA ASP A 45 -26.34 14.10 -14.90
C ASP A 45 -25.73 12.76 -15.30
N GLU A 46 -25.66 12.48 -16.61
CA GLU A 46 -25.09 11.22 -17.11
C GLU A 46 -23.58 11.14 -16.89
N VAL A 47 -22.86 12.26 -17.04
CA VAL A 47 -21.43 12.36 -16.72
C VAL A 47 -21.19 12.14 -15.23
N GLU A 48 -21.97 12.78 -14.35
CA GLU A 48 -21.82 12.63 -12.90
C GLU A 48 -22.07 11.18 -12.45
N ARG A 49 -23.13 10.54 -12.96
CA ARG A 49 -23.39 9.11 -12.70
C ARG A 49 -22.23 8.24 -13.17
N THR A 50 -21.73 8.50 -14.37
CA THR A 50 -20.62 7.73 -14.95
C THR A 50 -19.35 7.87 -14.12
N LEU A 51 -19.02 9.08 -13.68
CA LEU A 51 -17.86 9.35 -12.83
C LEU A 51 -17.99 8.67 -11.46
N ALA A 52 -19.18 8.67 -10.86
CA ALA A 52 -19.44 7.95 -9.61
C ALA A 52 -19.20 6.44 -9.75
N VAL A 53 -19.63 5.84 -10.86
CA VAL A 53 -19.36 4.42 -11.17
C VAL A 53 -17.86 4.15 -11.33
N PHE A 54 -17.13 5.05 -12.00
CA PHE A 54 -15.67 4.93 -12.12
C PHE A 54 -14.95 5.04 -10.78
N GLU A 55 -15.37 5.97 -9.91
CA GLU A 55 -14.81 6.11 -8.57
C GLU A 55 -15.01 4.84 -7.75
N GLU A 56 -16.21 4.25 -7.80
CA GLU A 56 -16.48 2.97 -7.14
C GLU A 56 -15.59 1.84 -7.68
N PHE A 57 -15.42 1.74 -9.01
CA PHE A 57 -14.55 0.73 -9.60
C PHE A 57 -13.08 0.91 -9.21
N GLU A 58 -12.58 2.15 -9.17
CA GLU A 58 -11.20 2.39 -8.75
C GLU A 58 -10.98 2.15 -7.25
N ILE A 59 -11.98 2.42 -6.40
CA ILE A 59 -11.95 2.00 -4.98
C ILE A 59 -11.85 0.47 -4.88
N ARG A 60 -12.74 -0.27 -5.56
CA ARG A 60 -12.73 -1.75 -5.56
C ARG A 60 -11.40 -2.31 -6.08
N ARG A 61 -10.87 -1.73 -7.16
CA ARG A 61 -9.58 -2.10 -7.75
C ARG A 61 -8.42 -1.85 -6.78
N SER A 62 -8.41 -0.72 -6.10
CA SER A 62 -7.39 -0.34 -5.13
C SER A 62 -7.41 -1.28 -3.92
N ARG A 63 -8.60 -1.60 -3.39
CA ARG A 63 -8.77 -2.59 -2.31
C ARG A 63 -8.16 -3.94 -2.68
N LYS A 64 -8.48 -4.45 -3.87
CA LYS A 64 -7.93 -5.73 -4.37
C LYS A 64 -6.41 -5.71 -4.46
N ARG A 65 -5.83 -4.62 -4.99
CA ARG A 65 -4.36 -4.47 -5.10
C ARG A 65 -3.68 -4.46 -3.73
N LEU A 66 -4.22 -3.71 -2.77
CA LEU A 66 -3.65 -3.62 -1.41
C LEU A 66 -3.69 -4.97 -0.67
N ILE A 67 -4.79 -5.72 -0.80
CA ILE A 67 -4.88 -7.07 -0.22
C ILE A 67 -3.86 -8.02 -0.84
N ILE A 68 -3.71 -8.01 -2.17
CA ILE A 68 -2.71 -8.84 -2.87
C ILE A 68 -1.30 -8.48 -2.40
N ALA A 69 -0.98 -7.19 -2.27
CA ALA A 69 0.31 -6.73 -1.77
C ALA A 69 0.55 -7.19 -0.32
N ALA A 70 -0.42 -7.00 0.58
CA ALA A 70 -0.32 -7.46 1.96
C ALA A 70 -0.11 -8.98 2.06
N ARG A 71 -0.81 -9.77 1.25
CA ARG A 71 -0.61 -11.23 1.17
C ARG A 71 0.79 -11.60 0.71
N LYS A 72 1.31 -10.93 -0.32
CA LYS A 72 2.68 -11.16 -0.79
C LYS A 72 3.72 -10.89 0.32
N HIS A 73 3.56 -9.83 1.11
CA HIS A 73 4.44 -9.59 2.25
C HIS A 73 4.27 -10.65 3.35
N ALA A 74 3.03 -11.11 3.60
CA ALA A 74 2.80 -12.21 4.53
C ALA A 74 3.50 -13.50 4.09
N ASP A 75 3.49 -13.83 2.80
CA ASP A 75 4.22 -14.99 2.25
C ASP A 75 5.73 -14.88 2.51
N VAL A 76 6.32 -13.70 2.32
CA VAL A 76 7.73 -13.44 2.63
C VAL A 76 8.02 -13.60 4.12
N LEU A 77 7.16 -13.07 5.00
CA LEU A 77 7.31 -13.22 6.45
C LEU A 77 7.18 -14.68 6.89
N CYS A 78 6.23 -15.43 6.33
CA CYS A 78 6.08 -16.86 6.57
C CYS A 78 7.33 -17.64 6.17
N ALA A 79 7.96 -17.29 5.04
CA ALA A 79 9.20 -17.91 4.60
C ALA A 79 10.39 -17.60 5.53
N ALA A 80 10.34 -16.50 6.29
CA ALA A 80 11.36 -16.16 7.28
C ALA A 80 11.18 -16.89 8.62
N LEU A 81 10.01 -17.48 8.91
CA LEU A 81 9.75 -18.14 10.19
C LEU A 81 10.69 -19.32 10.50
N PRO A 82 11.00 -20.24 9.55
CA PRO A 82 11.96 -21.31 9.83
C PRO A 82 13.34 -20.77 10.21
N TYR A 83 13.81 -19.74 9.49
CA TYR A 83 15.08 -19.10 9.82
C TYR A 83 15.06 -18.50 11.24
N LEU A 84 13.98 -17.83 11.64
CA LEU A 84 13.85 -17.31 13.00
C LEU A 84 13.83 -18.41 14.07
N GLN A 85 13.34 -19.60 13.74
CA GLN A 85 13.45 -20.77 14.63
C GLN A 85 14.90 -21.22 14.76
N ASP A 86 15.66 -21.26 13.66
CA ASP A 86 17.08 -21.59 13.69
C ASP A 86 17.86 -20.61 14.58
N VAL A 87 17.53 -19.30 14.50
CA VAL A 87 18.13 -18.26 15.36
C VAL A 87 17.89 -18.53 16.85
N HIS A 88 16.70 -19.00 17.23
CA HIS A 88 16.38 -19.35 18.61
C HIS A 88 17.23 -20.51 19.14
N HIS A 89 17.79 -21.33 18.25
CA HIS A 89 18.62 -22.48 18.58
C HIS A 89 20.13 -22.20 18.45
N LEU A 90 20.54 -20.96 18.14
CA LEU A 90 21.95 -20.57 18.09
C LEU A 90 22.54 -20.54 19.51
N GLU A 91 23.66 -21.20 19.69
CA GLU A 91 24.46 -21.11 20.91
C GLU A 91 25.55 -20.03 20.74
N GLU A 92 25.71 -19.15 21.74
CA GLU A 92 26.65 -18.01 21.72
C GLU A 92 28.14 -18.33 21.47
N PRO A 93 28.73 -19.46 21.94
CA PRO A 93 30.19 -19.56 21.98
C PRO A 93 30.89 -19.63 20.62
N ASP A 94 30.17 -19.84 19.51
CA ASP A 94 30.76 -20.07 18.18
C ASP A 94 30.26 -19.13 17.06
N MET A 95 29.57 -18.03 17.39
CA MET A 95 29.06 -17.11 16.35
C MET A 95 30.16 -16.21 15.76
N HIS A 96 30.39 -16.34 14.45
CA HIS A 96 31.29 -15.44 13.73
C HIS A 96 30.67 -14.03 13.61
N PRO A 97 31.45 -12.94 13.67
CA PRO A 97 30.92 -11.57 13.50
C PRO A 97 30.17 -11.33 12.18
N ASP A 98 30.53 -12.05 11.12
CA ASP A 98 29.82 -11.98 9.83
C ASP A 98 28.43 -12.62 9.92
N ASP A 99 28.26 -13.69 10.70
CA ASP A 99 26.97 -14.34 10.94
C ASP A 99 26.04 -13.41 11.73
N VAL A 100 26.60 -12.71 12.74
CA VAL A 100 25.87 -11.65 13.47
C VAL A 100 25.40 -10.56 12.53
N THR A 101 26.25 -10.13 11.59
CA THR A 101 25.90 -9.08 10.63
C THR A 101 24.79 -9.54 9.68
N ALA A 102 24.87 -10.77 9.18
CA ALA A 102 23.84 -11.38 8.34
C ALA A 102 22.50 -11.53 9.07
N LEU A 103 22.52 -11.89 10.36
CA LEU A 103 21.34 -11.93 11.22
C LEU A 103 20.69 -10.55 11.33
N VAL A 104 21.48 -9.51 11.62
CA VAL A 104 20.99 -8.13 11.71
C VAL A 104 20.31 -7.69 10.41
N GLU A 105 20.90 -7.96 9.26
CA GLU A 105 20.30 -7.63 7.96
C GLU A 105 19.00 -8.40 7.71
N THR A 106 18.94 -9.66 8.11
CA THR A 106 17.72 -10.46 8.00
C THR A 106 16.59 -9.90 8.88
N PHE A 107 16.87 -9.55 10.14
CA PHE A 107 15.90 -8.91 11.02
C PHE A 107 15.43 -7.54 10.48
N ARG A 108 16.34 -6.74 9.90
CA ARG A 108 15.97 -5.49 9.23
C ARG A 108 15.02 -5.73 8.07
N HIS A 109 15.29 -6.72 7.23
CA HIS A 109 14.43 -7.06 6.10
C HIS A 109 13.03 -7.52 6.54
N ILE A 110 12.94 -8.35 7.59
CA ILE A 110 11.67 -8.79 8.18
C ILE A 110 10.88 -7.58 8.71
N SER A 111 11.54 -6.69 9.46
CA SER A 111 10.92 -5.48 10.01
C SER A 111 10.39 -4.56 8.91
N GLU A 112 11.16 -4.36 7.84
CA GLU A 112 10.75 -3.54 6.70
C GLU A 112 9.54 -4.15 5.98
N THR A 113 9.59 -5.46 5.71
CA THR A 113 8.49 -6.19 5.07
C THR A 113 7.20 -6.12 5.89
N ALA A 114 7.29 -6.32 7.20
CA ALA A 114 6.16 -6.19 8.12
C ALA A 114 5.59 -4.76 8.13
N SER A 115 6.46 -3.76 8.13
CA SER A 115 6.06 -2.35 8.09
C SER A 115 5.34 -1.98 6.79
N GLN A 116 5.78 -2.53 5.65
CA GLN A 116 5.12 -2.36 4.36
C GLN A 116 3.75 -3.05 4.33
N ALA A 117 3.65 -4.28 4.85
CA ALA A 117 2.39 -5.00 4.97
C ALA A 117 1.36 -4.22 5.81
N ALA A 118 1.77 -3.74 6.99
CA ALA A 118 0.92 -2.95 7.88
C ALA A 118 0.37 -1.70 7.17
N ALA A 119 1.18 -1.04 6.36
CA ALA A 119 0.74 0.14 5.64
C ALA A 119 -0.34 -0.11 4.61
N ASN A 120 -0.17 -1.18 3.84
CA ASN A 120 -1.15 -1.55 2.84
C ASN A 120 -2.51 -1.80 3.51
N LEU A 121 -2.50 -2.35 4.73
CA LEU A 121 -3.70 -2.55 5.54
C LEU A 121 -4.23 -1.25 6.17
N GLU A 122 -3.37 -0.33 6.60
CA GLU A 122 -3.75 1.01 7.07
C GLU A 122 -4.48 1.80 5.96
N ILE A 123 -3.91 1.82 4.75
CA ILE A 123 -4.52 2.46 3.57
C ILE A 123 -5.87 1.80 3.25
N LEU A 124 -5.90 0.46 3.25
CA LEU A 124 -7.13 -0.30 3.01
C LEU A 124 -8.22 0.02 4.04
N SER A 125 -7.85 0.16 5.31
CA SER A 125 -8.77 0.54 6.39
C SER A 125 -9.34 1.93 6.16
N GLY A 126 -8.50 2.89 5.76
CA GLY A 126 -8.93 4.24 5.37
C GLY A 126 -9.94 4.24 4.22
N LEU A 127 -9.72 3.41 3.19
CA LEU A 127 -10.66 3.28 2.06
C LEU A 127 -12.03 2.71 2.48
N ASN A 128 -12.07 1.82 3.48
CA ASN A 128 -13.33 1.27 3.99
C ASN A 128 -14.16 2.30 4.77
N HIS A 129 -13.52 3.31 5.38
CA HIS A 129 -14.21 4.35 6.14
C HIS A 129 -14.77 5.47 5.26
N SER A 130 -14.35 5.52 4.00
CA SER A 130 -14.85 6.45 2.98
C SER A 130 -16.04 5.92 2.16
N GLU A 131 -16.56 4.73 2.46
CA GLU A 131 -17.82 4.25 1.86
C GLU A 131 -18.96 5.18 2.32
N PRO A 132 -19.65 5.90 1.42
CA PRO A 132 -20.79 6.72 1.81
C PRO A 132 -21.88 5.80 2.36
N ALA A 133 -22.35 6.10 3.58
CA ALA A 133 -23.53 5.48 4.16
C ALA A 133 -24.62 5.42 3.08
N GLY A 134 -25.00 4.19 2.68
CA GLY A 134 -26.05 3.96 1.72
C GLY A 134 -27.28 4.75 2.16
N LYS A 135 -27.66 5.75 1.35
CA LYS A 135 -28.98 6.37 1.48
C LYS A 135 -29.98 5.30 1.08
N THR A 136 -30.61 4.73 2.11
CA THR A 136 -31.86 3.98 2.03
C THR A 136 -33.00 4.93 1.69
#